data_AF-A0A950ZYV1-F1
#
_entry.id   AF-A0A950ZYV1-F1
#
_cell.length_a   1.000
_cell.length_b   1.000
_cell.length_c   1.000
_cell.angle_alpha   90.00
_cell.angle_beta   90.00
_cell.angle_gamma   90.00
#
_symmetry.space_group_name_H-M   'P 1'
#
loop_
_entity.id
_entity.type
_entity.pdbx_description
1 polymer ?
#
loop_
_entity_poly.entity_id
_entity_poly.type
_entity_poly.pdbx_seq_one_letter_code
_entity_poly.pdbx_strand_id
1 'polypeptide(L)' 'FAYMLQKKPGVFMRIGNGANANGEVHQVHTPRYDFNDDILALGAAYWASLVQQELGWASEEG' A
#
# COMPACT_ATOMS: atom_id res chain seq x y z
N PHE A 1 3.75 10.39 8.08
CA PHE A 1 2.83 9.48 8.81
C PHE A 1 2.94 9.64 10.32
N ALA A 2 4.13 9.50 10.94
CA ALA A 2 4.28 9.48 12.39
C ALA A 2 3.66 10.68 13.13
N TYR A 3 3.83 11.90 12.61
CA TYR A 3 3.19 13.09 13.19
C TYR A 3 1.66 13.06 13.11
N MET A 4 1.09 12.51 12.03
CA MET A 4 -0.36 12.36 11.87
C MET A 4 -0.93 11.35 12.86
N LEU A 5 -0.19 10.25 13.11
CA LEU A 5 -0.58 9.22 14.08
C LEU A 5 -0.58 9.71 15.54
N GLN A 6 0.08 10.84 15.83
CA GLN A 6 -0.05 11.48 17.15
C GLN A 6 -1.40 12.18 17.34
N LYS A 7 -2.13 12.48 16.25
CA LYS A 7 -3.38 13.27 16.29
C LYS A 7 -4.64 12.41 16.24
N LYS A 8 -4.59 11.27 15.56
CA LYS A 8 -5.71 10.33 15.41
C LYS A 8 -5.19 8.89 15.36
N PRO A 9 -5.97 7.91 15.83
CA PRO A 9 -5.70 6.51 15.56
C PRO A 9 -5.55 6.29 14.05
N GLY A 10 -4.52 5.57 13.65
CA GLY A 10 -4.24 5.28 12.24
C GLY A 10 -3.15 4.24 12.10
N VAL A 11 -2.83 3.89 10.86
CA VAL A 11 -1.87 2.84 10.53
C VAL A 11 -0.90 3.29 9.43
N PHE A 12 0.34 2.80 9.51
CA PHE A 12 1.31 2.87 8.43
C PHE A 12 1.72 1.45 8.06
N MET A 13 1.63 1.10 6.78
CA MET A 13 1.92 -0.24 6.29
C MET A 13 2.89 -0.21 5.12
N ARG A 14 3.60 -1.32 4.92
CA ARG A 14 4.50 -1.55 3.80
C ARG A 14 4.00 -2.76 3.01
N ILE A 15 4.08 -2.67 1.70
CA ILE A 15 3.93 -3.78 0.77
C ILE A 15 5.32 -4.20 0.29
N GLY A 16 5.54 -5.50 0.14
CA GLY A 16 6.82 -6.03 -0.32
C GLY A 16 7.08 -5.68 -1.78
N ASN A 17 8.28 -5.21 -2.10
CA ASN A 17 8.71 -4.93 -3.48
C ASN A 17 9.19 -6.19 -4.23
N GLY A 18 9.26 -7.33 -3.54
CA GLY A 18 9.80 -8.58 -4.12
C GLY A 18 11.31 -8.57 -4.32
N ALA A 19 11.81 -9.63 -4.95
CA ALA A 19 13.16 -9.71 -5.49
C ALA A 19 13.11 -9.41 -6.99
N ASN A 20 14.20 -8.90 -7.54
CA ASN A 20 14.34 -8.75 -8.98
C ASN A 20 14.48 -10.13 -9.67
N ALA A 21 14.59 -10.14 -10.99
CA ALA A 21 14.67 -11.37 -11.78
C ALA A 21 15.88 -12.28 -11.44
N ASN A 22 16.96 -11.73 -10.88
CA ASN A 22 18.15 -12.51 -10.49
C ASN A 22 18.14 -12.92 -9.01
N GLY A 23 17.06 -12.64 -8.29
CA GLY A 23 16.88 -12.99 -6.88
C GLY A 23 17.50 -11.98 -5.89
N GLU A 24 18.11 -10.90 -6.36
CA GLU A 24 18.58 -9.83 -5.49
C GLU A 24 17.41 -8.96 -5.00
N VAL A 25 17.57 -8.45 -3.78
CA VAL A 25 16.67 -7.44 -3.20
C VAL A 25 17.46 -6.14 -3.07
N HIS A 26 17.00 -5.09 -3.75
CA HIS A 26 17.55 -3.75 -3.61
C HIS A 26 16.65 -2.94 -2.70
N GLN A 27 17.23 -2.40 -1.63
CA GLN A 27 16.51 -1.53 -0.70
C GLN A 27 16.34 -0.13 -1.30
N VAL A 28 15.37 0.61 -0.78
CA VAL A 28 15.23 2.05 -1.03
C VAL A 28 16.53 2.78 -0.67
N HIS A 29 16.77 3.92 -1.32
CA HIS A 29 17.99 4.74 -1.22
C HIS A 29 19.26 4.16 -1.86
N THR A 30 19.13 3.10 -2.66
CA THR A 30 20.22 2.62 -3.51
C THR A 30 19.97 3.02 -4.97
N PRO A 31 21.01 3.29 -5.78
CA PRO A 31 20.84 3.57 -7.20
C PRO A 31 20.37 2.35 -8.01
N ARG A 32 20.39 1.16 -7.39
CA ARG A 32 19.90 -0.09 -7.98
C ARG A 32 18.44 -0.37 -7.61
N TYR A 33 17.79 0.50 -6.82
CA TYR A 33 16.40 0.30 -6.46
C TYR A 33 15.53 0.35 -7.71
N ASP A 34 14.76 -0.72 -7.90
CA ASP A 34 13.80 -0.87 -9.00
C ASP A 34 12.43 -1.16 -8.38
N PHE A 35 11.44 -0.35 -8.72
CA PHE A 35 10.10 -0.46 -8.13
C PHE A 35 9.33 -1.57 -8.85
N ASN A 36 8.66 -2.43 -8.09
CA ASN A 36 7.84 -3.47 -8.69
C ASN A 36 6.48 -2.90 -9.13
N ASP A 37 6.31 -2.61 -10.41
CA ASP A 37 5.05 -2.06 -10.92
C ASP A 37 3.86 -3.03 -10.79
N ASP A 38 4.10 -4.34 -10.74
CA ASP A 38 3.03 -5.35 -10.63
C ASP A 38 2.27 -5.24 -9.29
N ILE A 39 2.88 -4.65 -8.25
CA ILE A 39 2.22 -4.48 -6.94
C ILE A 39 1.31 -3.25 -6.86
N LEU A 40 1.29 -2.37 -7.87
CA LEU A 40 0.47 -1.15 -7.86
C LEU A 40 -1.02 -1.48 -7.73
N ALA A 41 -1.51 -2.42 -8.54
CA ALA A 41 -2.91 -2.82 -8.53
C ALA A 41 -3.31 -3.46 -7.18
N LEU A 42 -2.44 -4.31 -6.63
CA LEU A 42 -2.66 -4.94 -5.33
C LEU A 42 -2.73 -3.91 -4.19
N GLY A 43 -1.80 -2.95 -4.17
CA GLY A 43 -1.78 -1.88 -3.18
C GLY A 43 -3.02 -0.98 -3.25
N ALA A 44 -3.46 -0.62 -4.46
CA ALA A 44 -4.68 0.16 -4.66
C ALA A 44 -5.93 -0.62 -4.23
N ALA A 45 -6.04 -1.90 -4.63
CA ALA A 45 -7.16 -2.76 -4.26
C ALA A 45 -7.26 -2.97 -2.75
N TYR A 46 -6.12 -3.05 -2.03
CA TYR A 46 -6.12 -3.12 -0.57
C TYR A 46 -6.80 -1.90 0.06
N TRP A 47 -6.41 -0.69 -0.33
CA TRP A 47 -7.00 0.53 0.23
C TRP A 47 -8.46 0.70 -0.16
N ALA A 48 -8.83 0.39 -1.42
CA ALA A 48 -10.21 0.44 -1.88
C ALA A 48 -11.09 -0.54 -1.09
N SER A 49 -10.63 -1.78 -0.92
CA SER A 49 -11.33 -2.81 -0.14
C SER A 49 -11.47 -2.42 1.33
N LEU A 50 -10.41 -1.86 1.94
CA LEU A 50 -10.45 -1.42 3.33
C LEU A 50 -11.47 -0.30 3.53
N VAL A 51 -11.47 0.71 2.65
CA VAL A 51 -12.45 1.80 2.70
C VAL A 51 -13.87 1.25 2.51
N GLN A 52 -14.06 0.36 1.54
CA GLN A 52 -15.35 -0.28 1.28
C GLN A 52 -15.83 -1.09 2.48
N GLN A 53 -14.96 -1.84 3.15
CA GLN A 53 -15.31 -2.65 4.31
C GLN A 53 -15.74 -1.78 5.49
N GLU A 54 -15.02 -0.69 5.75
CA GLU A 54 -15.25 0.14 6.94
C GLU A 54 -16.38 1.16 6.75
N LEU A 55 -16.58 1.67 5.53
CA LEU A 55 -17.57 2.72 5.24
C LEU A 55 -18.76 2.25 4.40
N GLY A 56 -18.70 1.04 3.85
CA GLY A 56 -19.65 0.54 2.86
C GLY A 56 -19.50 1.21 1.49
N TRP A 57 -20.14 0.63 0.48
CA TRP A 57 -20.65 1.45 -0.63
C TRP A 57 -22.01 1.95 -0.18
N ALA A 58 -22.28 3.24 -0.33
CA ALA A 58 -23.66 3.71 -0.22
C ALA A 58 -24.47 2.89 -1.23
N SER A 59 -25.29 1.97 -0.75
CA SER A 59 -26.42 1.50 -1.55
C SER A 59 -27.22 2.76 -1.84
N GLU A 60 -27.36 3.12 -3.11
CA GLU A 60 -28.42 4.05 -3.51
C GLU A 60 -29.72 3.47 -2.95
N GLU A 61 -30.23 4.08 -1.89
CA GLU A 61 -31.55 3.81 -1.37
C GLU A 61 -32.53 4.19 -2.49
N GLY A 62 -33.14 3.17 -3.08
CA GLY A 62 -34.41 3.27 -3.79
C GLY A 62 -35.56 3.13 -2.82
#